data_AF-R5CMC1-F1
#
_entry.id   AF-R5CMC1-F1
#
_cell.length_a   1.000
_cell.length_b   1.000
_cell.length_c   1.000
_cell.angle_alpha   90.00
_cell.angle_beta   90.00
_cell.angle_gamma   90.00
#
_symmetry.space_group_name_H-M   'P 1'
#
loop_
_entity.id
_entity.type
_entity.pdbx_description
1 polymer ?
#
loop_
_entity_poly.entity_id
_entity_poly.type
_entity_poly.pdbx_seq_one_letter_code
_entity_poly.pdbx_strand_id
1 'polypeptide(L)'
;MKTFAIDGRLRVKTLKDHFKETFGGTLRVYNGKKKADDEATLASIRTGDTVSGQVECTENMTVGEFEQEMSDKFGIKVQVASPDDWVLALDEYTLSTVCDIPKNATKAKMQALLEQQYAADEAEVDGAAPAEVADADKYVPAKKSAILGEYIITVKANNSVEVFRIYDNVRASLREAAQTVGFQYDPDWNTRRFGLTLVKAYGQGTRQATIGEYTIAIRPSGTVETYRIYGNTISALREIAGNVGFNYEPTWNTQTFGSKLVDFINENK
;
A
#
# COMPACT_ATOMS: atom_id res chain seq x y z
N MET A 1 -6.25 6.84 -20.24
CA MET A 1 -5.16 6.01 -19.73
C MET A 1 -3.94 6.21 -20.61
N LYS A 2 -2.89 6.86 -20.09
CA LYS A 2 -1.63 7.02 -20.81
C LYS A 2 -0.72 5.81 -20.58
N THR A 3 -0.19 5.24 -21.65
CA THR A 3 0.75 4.12 -21.59
C THR A 3 1.68 4.11 -22.79
N PHE A 4 2.87 3.51 -22.63
CA PHE A 4 3.72 3.14 -23.76
C PHE A 4 4.52 1.87 -23.46
N ALA A 5 4.78 1.09 -24.50
CA ALA A 5 5.57 -0.13 -24.41
C ALA A 5 7.07 0.17 -24.56
N ILE A 6 7.88 -0.53 -23.77
CA ILE A 6 9.34 -0.46 -23.79
C ILE A 6 9.87 -1.83 -24.17
N ASP A 7 10.74 -1.86 -25.18
CA ASP A 7 11.47 -3.04 -25.56
C ASP A 7 12.96 -2.71 -25.79
N GLY A 8 13.79 -3.75 -25.89
CA GLY A 8 15.24 -3.58 -26.02
C GLY A 8 15.71 -2.84 -27.27
N ARG A 9 14.91 -2.78 -28.34
CA ARG A 9 15.30 -2.10 -29.59
C ARG A 9 15.15 -0.58 -29.50
N LEU A 10 14.40 -0.10 -28.51
CA LEU A 10 14.19 1.32 -28.29
C LEU A 10 15.52 2.03 -27.99
N ARG A 11 15.70 3.24 -28.53
CA ARG A 11 16.85 4.09 -28.20
C ARG A 11 16.63 4.78 -26.85
N VAL A 12 17.72 5.08 -26.15
CA VAL A 12 17.68 5.83 -24.89
C VAL A 12 16.98 7.17 -25.07
N LYS A 13 17.25 7.87 -26.18
CA LYS A 13 16.56 9.12 -26.54
C LYS A 13 15.05 8.94 -26.63
N THR A 14 14.61 7.94 -27.40
CA THR A 14 13.18 7.64 -27.58
C THR A 14 12.50 7.31 -26.25
N LEU A 15 13.18 6.59 -25.35
CA LEU A 15 12.65 6.29 -24.02
C LEU A 15 12.41 7.58 -23.23
N LYS A 16 13.40 8.48 -23.21
CA LYS A 16 13.32 9.76 -22.50
C LYS A 16 12.23 10.66 -23.08
N ASP A 17 12.17 10.74 -24.40
CA ASP A 17 11.20 11.58 -25.12
C ASP A 17 9.78 11.07 -24.87
N HIS A 18 9.52 9.78 -25.07
CA HIS A 18 8.21 9.18 -24.80
C HIS A 18 7.80 9.33 -23.33
N PHE A 19 8.73 9.10 -22.40
CA PHE A 19 8.44 9.28 -20.98
C PHE A 19 8.05 10.72 -20.67
N LYS A 20 8.78 11.70 -21.22
CA LYS A 20 8.50 13.13 -21.03
C LYS A 20 7.18 13.56 -21.67
N GLU A 21 6.91 13.12 -22.89
CA GLU A 21 5.66 13.45 -23.60
C GLU A 21 4.44 12.82 -22.92
N THR A 22 4.59 11.60 -22.40
CA THR A 22 3.49 10.87 -21.77
C THR A 22 3.22 11.39 -20.36
N PHE A 23 4.27 11.51 -19.54
CA PHE A 23 4.16 11.72 -18.09
C PHE A 23 4.68 13.08 -17.60
N GLY A 24 5.29 13.89 -18.48
CA GLY A 24 5.78 15.23 -18.15
C GLY A 24 7.05 15.27 -17.28
N GLY A 25 7.53 14.13 -16.77
CA GLY A 25 8.78 14.00 -16.04
C GLY A 25 10.01 13.89 -16.92
N THR A 26 11.19 13.91 -16.31
CA THR A 26 12.46 13.65 -17.01
C THR A 26 13.07 12.33 -16.57
N LEU A 27 13.78 11.67 -17.48
CA LEU A 27 14.37 10.37 -17.21
C LEU A 27 15.89 10.38 -17.35
N ARG A 28 16.57 9.90 -16.31
CA ARG A 28 18.03 9.68 -16.30
C ARG A 28 18.29 8.20 -16.51
N VAL A 29 18.93 7.86 -17.63
CA VAL A 29 19.25 6.47 -17.99
C VAL A 29 20.74 6.26 -17.83
N TYR A 30 21.15 5.13 -17.25
CA TYR A 30 22.55 4.83 -16.97
C TYR A 30 23.04 3.60 -17.76
N ASN A 31 24.29 3.70 -18.22
CA ASN A 31 25.08 2.56 -18.70
C ASN A 31 26.19 2.31 -17.66
N GLY A 32 25.98 1.28 -16.83
CA GLY A 32 26.80 1.05 -15.64
C GLY A 32 26.79 2.27 -14.70
N LYS A 33 27.97 2.86 -14.47
CA LYS A 33 28.13 4.02 -13.57
C LYS A 33 27.95 5.38 -14.26
N LYS A 34 27.83 5.43 -15.60
CA LYS A 34 27.76 6.67 -16.38
C LYS A 34 26.36 6.86 -16.96
N LYS A 35 25.99 8.11 -17.29
CA LYS A 35 24.78 8.36 -18.09
C LYS A 35 24.92 7.65 -19.45
N ALA A 36 23.85 7.02 -19.89
CA ALA A 36 23.80 6.33 -21.17
C ALA A 36 23.82 7.33 -22.33
N ASP A 37 24.39 6.90 -23.45
CA ASP A 37 24.34 7.62 -24.73
C ASP A 37 22.92 7.59 -25.29
N ASP A 38 22.44 8.73 -25.77
CA ASP A 38 21.08 8.91 -26.31
C ASP A 38 20.86 8.10 -27.59
N GLU A 39 21.92 7.86 -28.37
CA GLU A 39 21.84 7.06 -29.59
C GLU A 39 21.96 5.54 -29.35
N ALA A 40 22.36 5.13 -28.14
CA ALA A 40 22.43 3.72 -27.79
C ALA A 40 21.03 3.11 -27.67
N THR A 41 20.92 1.82 -27.99
CA THR A 41 19.70 1.05 -27.74
C THR A 41 19.70 0.52 -26.32
N LEU A 42 18.52 0.33 -25.71
CA LEU A 42 18.40 -0.30 -24.40
C LEU A 42 19.08 -1.68 -24.40
N ALA A 43 18.93 -2.44 -25.50
CA ALA A 43 19.57 -3.74 -25.66
C ALA A 43 21.10 -3.68 -25.63
N SER A 44 21.72 -2.57 -26.06
CA SER A 44 23.17 -2.42 -26.10
C SER A 44 23.79 -2.01 -24.77
N ILE A 45 23.00 -1.47 -23.84
CA ILE A 45 23.46 -0.99 -22.52
C ILE A 45 22.96 -1.85 -21.35
N ARG A 46 22.15 -2.87 -21.64
CA ARG A 46 21.63 -3.83 -20.67
C ARG A 46 22.76 -4.58 -19.98
N THR A 47 22.55 -4.96 -18.73
CA THR A 47 23.50 -5.79 -17.97
C THR A 47 22.83 -7.03 -17.40
N GLY A 48 23.55 -8.15 -17.33
CA GLY A 48 23.02 -9.44 -16.87
C GLY A 48 22.43 -10.31 -17.99
N ASP A 49 22.31 -11.62 -17.69
CA ASP A 49 21.80 -12.64 -18.62
C ASP A 49 20.27 -12.70 -18.70
N THR A 50 19.57 -11.96 -17.83
CA THR A 50 18.12 -11.88 -17.81
C THR A 50 17.61 -10.85 -18.81
N VAL A 51 17.34 -11.30 -20.05
CA VAL A 51 16.66 -10.44 -21.03
C VAL A 51 15.75 -11.23 -21.96
N SER A 52 14.44 -11.13 -21.72
CA SER A 52 13.45 -11.07 -22.79
C SER A 52 12.15 -10.51 -22.22
N GLY A 53 11.58 -9.49 -22.88
CA GLY A 53 10.25 -9.00 -22.53
C GLY A 53 9.97 -7.61 -23.06
N GLN A 54 8.71 -7.23 -22.90
CA GLN A 54 8.24 -5.85 -23.01
C GLN A 54 7.86 -5.39 -21.60
N VAL A 55 8.14 -4.12 -21.30
CA VAL A 55 7.54 -3.42 -20.16
C VAL A 55 6.42 -2.56 -20.72
N GLU A 56 5.21 -2.72 -20.20
CA GLU A 56 4.15 -1.75 -20.43
C GLU A 56 4.21 -0.71 -19.31
N CYS A 57 4.55 0.52 -19.67
CA CYS A 57 4.66 1.61 -18.73
C CYS A 57 3.31 2.33 -18.64
N THR A 58 2.63 2.27 -17.50
CA THR A 58 1.29 2.84 -17.30
C THR A 58 1.32 4.02 -16.34
N GLU A 59 0.42 4.98 -16.52
CA GLU A 59 0.39 6.22 -15.70
C GLU A 59 0.21 6.01 -14.18
N ASN A 60 -0.44 4.93 -13.76
CA ASN A 60 -0.66 4.58 -12.35
C ASN A 60 0.50 3.78 -11.72
N MET A 61 1.49 3.37 -12.52
CA MET A 61 2.70 2.75 -12.00
C MET A 61 3.44 3.78 -11.15
N THR A 62 3.99 3.36 -10.02
CA THR A 62 4.82 4.25 -9.19
C THR A 62 6.22 4.41 -9.79
N VAL A 63 6.90 5.51 -9.45
CA VAL A 63 8.29 5.76 -9.86
C VAL A 63 9.19 4.60 -9.44
N GLY A 64 9.05 4.11 -8.20
CA GLY A 64 9.85 3.00 -7.69
C GLY A 64 9.59 1.69 -8.42
N GLU A 65 8.33 1.39 -8.75
CA GLU A 65 7.98 0.20 -9.54
C GLU A 65 8.57 0.27 -10.95
N PHE A 66 8.49 1.42 -11.60
CA PHE A 66 9.07 1.62 -12.93
C PHE A 66 10.59 1.45 -12.94
N GLU A 67 11.30 2.07 -11.99
CA GLU A 67 12.76 1.93 -11.85
C GLU A 67 13.17 0.46 -11.60
N GLN A 68 12.40 -0.24 -10.76
CA GLN A 68 12.63 -1.65 -10.48
C GLN A 68 12.35 -2.52 -11.71
N GLU A 69 11.27 -2.30 -12.46
CA GLU A 69 10.97 -3.05 -13.68
C GLU A 69 12.08 -2.90 -14.73
N MET A 70 12.62 -1.69 -14.89
CA MET A 70 13.72 -1.43 -15.81
C MET A 70 15.01 -2.13 -15.37
N SER A 71 15.26 -2.18 -14.06
CA SER A 71 16.38 -2.94 -13.50
C SER A 71 16.19 -4.45 -13.66
N ASP A 72 14.99 -4.98 -13.41
CA ASP A 72 14.74 -6.43 -13.43
C ASP A 72 14.68 -6.99 -14.85
N LYS A 73 14.01 -6.31 -15.79
CA LYS A 73 13.79 -6.82 -17.16
C LYS A 73 14.89 -6.45 -18.14
N PHE A 74 15.60 -5.34 -17.89
CA PHE A 74 16.67 -4.89 -18.79
C PHE A 74 18.02 -4.77 -18.08
N GLY A 75 18.12 -4.91 -16.75
CA GLY A 75 19.39 -4.65 -16.05
C GLY A 75 19.87 -3.21 -16.24
N ILE A 76 18.95 -2.27 -16.47
CA ILE A 76 19.26 -0.87 -16.71
C ILE A 76 18.78 -0.07 -15.52
N LYS A 77 19.71 0.66 -14.89
CA LYS A 77 19.35 1.65 -13.91
C LYS A 77 18.76 2.87 -14.62
N VAL A 78 17.53 3.19 -14.28
CA VAL A 78 16.89 4.46 -14.64
C VAL A 78 16.53 5.22 -13.37
N GLN A 79 16.42 6.54 -13.47
CA GLN A 79 15.92 7.38 -12.39
C GLN A 79 14.94 8.40 -12.93
N VAL A 80 13.78 8.54 -12.29
CA VAL A 80 12.78 9.55 -12.63
C VAL A 80 13.09 10.84 -11.89
N ALA A 81 13.07 11.96 -12.61
CA ALA A 81 13.30 13.29 -12.06
C ALA A 81 12.14 14.23 -12.38
N SER A 82 12.11 15.35 -11.66
CA SER A 82 11.15 16.44 -11.87
C SER A 82 11.15 16.94 -13.32
N PRO A 83 10.12 17.66 -13.77
CA PRO A 83 10.01 18.13 -15.17
C PRO A 83 11.20 18.98 -15.65
N ASP A 84 11.92 19.61 -14.73
CA ASP A 84 13.11 20.44 -14.96
C ASP A 84 14.45 19.70 -14.74
N ASP A 85 14.43 18.37 -14.54
CA ASP A 85 15.59 17.52 -14.23
C ASP A 85 16.37 18.00 -12.99
N TRP A 86 15.70 18.67 -12.05
CA TRP A 86 16.33 19.25 -10.86
C TRP A 86 16.49 18.22 -9.72
N VAL A 87 15.39 17.56 -9.33
CA VAL A 87 15.35 16.63 -8.20
C VAL A 87 14.83 15.27 -8.66
N LEU A 88 15.31 14.19 -8.04
CA LEU A 88 14.75 12.85 -8.27
C LEU A 88 13.36 12.77 -7.63
N ALA A 89 12.37 12.31 -8.40
CA ALA A 89 11.04 12.05 -7.88
C ALA A 89 11.13 10.99 -6.76
N LEU A 90 10.21 11.08 -5.80
CA LEU A 90 10.10 10.06 -4.76
C LEU A 90 9.45 8.81 -5.37
N ASP A 91 9.89 7.63 -4.95
CA ASP A 91 9.42 6.33 -5.44
C ASP A 91 7.89 6.17 -5.39
N GLU A 92 7.23 6.94 -4.53
CA GLU A 92 5.81 6.91 -4.18
C GLU A 92 4.94 7.69 -5.17
N TYR A 93 5.53 8.63 -5.92
CA TYR A 93 4.80 9.34 -6.97
C TYR A 93 4.41 8.34 -8.06
N THR A 94 3.16 8.42 -8.51
CA THR A 94 2.74 7.78 -9.75
C THR A 94 3.36 8.50 -10.93
N LEU A 95 3.62 7.79 -12.03
CA LEU A 95 4.19 8.42 -13.23
C LEU A 95 3.31 9.59 -13.73
N SER A 96 1.98 9.48 -13.60
CA SER A 96 1.02 10.53 -13.95
C SER A 96 1.23 11.86 -13.20
N THR A 97 1.69 11.83 -11.95
CA THR A 97 1.79 13.01 -11.07
C THR A 97 3.19 13.63 -11.07
N VAL A 98 4.14 13.03 -11.80
CA VAL A 98 5.49 13.58 -11.93
C VAL A 98 5.47 14.94 -12.62
N CYS A 99 4.50 15.21 -13.52
CA CYS A 99 4.34 16.51 -14.16
C CYS A 99 3.99 17.64 -13.19
N ASP A 100 3.40 17.30 -12.03
CA ASP A 100 2.92 18.26 -11.05
C ASP A 100 4.01 18.68 -10.06
N ILE A 101 5.17 18.01 -10.10
CA ILE A 101 6.31 18.36 -9.25
C ILE A 101 6.76 19.79 -9.60
N PRO A 102 6.75 20.73 -8.63
CA PRO A 102 7.12 22.10 -8.89
C PRO A 102 8.56 22.23 -9.38
N LYS A 103 8.81 23.22 -10.24
CA LYS A 103 10.18 23.58 -10.62
C LYS A 103 11.01 23.97 -9.39
N ASN A 104 12.29 23.58 -9.40
CA ASN A 104 13.23 23.75 -8.30
C ASN A 104 12.74 23.16 -6.97
N ALA A 105 11.88 22.14 -7.00
CA ALA A 105 11.41 21.46 -5.79
C ALA A 105 12.56 20.78 -5.04
N THR A 106 12.45 20.74 -3.72
CA THR A 106 13.33 19.93 -2.86
C THR A 106 12.61 18.63 -2.48
N LYS A 107 13.37 17.61 -2.04
CA LYS A 107 12.76 16.38 -1.52
C LYS A 107 11.77 16.64 -0.39
N ALA A 108 12.10 17.56 0.52
CA ALA A 108 11.21 17.95 1.61
C ALA A 108 9.91 18.59 1.09
N LYS A 109 9.98 19.43 0.05
CA LYS A 109 8.78 20.03 -0.57
C LYS A 109 7.92 18.98 -1.29
N MET A 110 8.52 18.01 -1.96
CA MET A 110 7.78 16.90 -2.59
C MET A 110 7.08 16.01 -1.55
N GLN A 111 7.76 15.75 -0.43
CA GLN A 111 7.19 14.99 0.67
C GLN A 111 6.03 15.74 1.34
N ALA A 112 6.17 17.05 1.55
CA ALA A 112 5.08 17.88 2.06
C ALA A 112 3.88 17.95 1.10
N LEU A 113 4.09 17.97 -0.22
CA LEU A 113 2.99 17.89 -1.20
C LEU A 113 2.28 16.55 -1.15
N LEU A 114 3.02 15.47 -0.99
CA LEU A 114 2.46 14.13 -0.88
C LEU A 114 1.65 13.99 0.42
N GLU A 115 2.18 14.49 1.54
CA GLU A 115 1.47 14.57 2.82
C GLU A 115 0.22 15.47 2.75
N GLN A 116 0.28 16.59 2.03
CA GLN A 116 -0.89 17.44 1.78
C GLN A 116 -1.94 16.75 0.90
N GLN A 117 -1.51 15.99 -0.12
CA GLN A 117 -2.42 15.18 -0.92
C GLN A 117 -3.09 14.10 -0.06
N TYR A 118 -2.33 13.40 0.80
CA TYR A 118 -2.92 12.43 1.72
C TYR A 118 -3.86 13.07 2.74
N ALA A 119 -3.51 14.22 3.29
CA ALA A 119 -4.38 14.94 4.21
C ALA A 119 -5.65 15.45 3.50
N ALA A 120 -5.55 15.83 2.23
CA ALA A 120 -6.69 16.22 1.41
C ALA A 120 -7.58 15.03 1.06
N ASP A 121 -7.00 13.88 0.69
CA ASP A 121 -7.72 12.63 0.45
C ASP A 121 -8.38 12.13 1.76
N GLU A 122 -7.71 12.21 2.91
CA GLU A 122 -8.27 11.88 4.23
C GLU A 122 -9.39 12.85 4.63
N ALA A 123 -9.23 14.15 4.38
CA ALA A 123 -10.27 15.15 4.62
C ALA A 123 -11.44 15.06 3.63
N GLU A 124 -11.21 14.58 2.41
CA GLU A 124 -12.26 14.22 1.45
C GLU A 124 -12.96 12.93 1.88
N VAL A 125 -12.28 11.98 2.52
CA VAL A 125 -12.93 10.80 3.13
C VAL A 125 -13.77 11.18 4.37
N ASP A 126 -13.38 12.21 5.13
CA ASP A 126 -14.12 12.71 6.29
C ASP A 126 -15.22 13.75 5.92
N GLY A 127 -15.05 14.42 4.77
CA GLY A 127 -15.98 15.43 4.22
C GLY A 127 -16.88 14.93 3.08
N ALA A 128 -16.59 13.77 2.51
CA ALA A 128 -17.48 13.10 1.58
C ALA A 128 -18.65 12.52 2.37
N ALA A 129 -19.87 12.85 1.93
CA ALA A 129 -20.95 11.89 2.06
C ALA A 129 -20.39 10.51 1.69
N PRO A 130 -20.63 9.47 2.51
CA PRO A 130 -19.93 8.20 2.41
C PRO A 130 -19.89 7.77 0.95
N ALA A 131 -18.68 7.44 0.47
CA ALA A 131 -18.46 6.86 -0.84
C ALA A 131 -19.64 5.96 -1.20
N GLU A 132 -20.18 6.09 -2.42
CA GLU A 132 -21.16 5.13 -2.94
C GLU A 132 -20.53 3.74 -2.86
N VAL A 133 -20.77 3.10 -1.73
CA VAL A 133 -20.43 1.72 -1.46
C VAL A 133 -21.30 0.93 -2.43
N ALA A 134 -20.64 0.16 -3.30
CA ALA A 134 -21.29 -0.98 -3.90
C ALA A 134 -21.94 -1.79 -2.75
N ASP A 135 -23.27 -1.80 -2.67
CA ASP A 135 -24.12 -2.20 -1.53
C ASP A 135 -24.38 -1.15 -0.41
N ALA A 136 -24.91 0.03 -0.75
CA ALA A 136 -25.51 0.98 0.21
C ALA A 136 -26.59 0.35 1.13
N ASP A 137 -27.18 -0.78 0.74
CA ASP A 137 -28.18 -1.52 1.52
C ASP A 137 -27.62 -2.33 2.71
N LYS A 138 -26.29 -2.34 2.95
CA LYS A 138 -25.65 -3.12 4.03
C LYS A 138 -24.90 -2.31 5.09
N TYR A 139 -24.80 -0.98 4.96
CA TYR A 139 -24.16 -0.17 5.99
C TYR A 139 -25.02 -0.13 7.26
N VAL A 140 -24.44 -0.55 8.39
CA VAL A 140 -25.08 -0.42 9.70
C VAL A 140 -24.20 0.47 10.57
N PRO A 141 -24.71 1.63 11.04
CA PRO A 141 -23.89 2.58 11.79
C PRO A 141 -23.48 2.01 13.15
N ALA A 142 -22.36 2.52 13.69
CA ALA A 142 -21.92 2.19 15.03
C ALA A 142 -22.89 2.76 16.08
N LYS A 143 -23.30 1.95 17.04
CA LYS A 143 -24.06 2.36 18.23
C LYS A 143 -23.13 2.80 19.36
N LYS A 144 -22.06 2.03 19.58
CA LYS A 144 -21.00 2.31 20.55
C LYS A 144 -19.75 1.52 20.22
N SER A 145 -18.59 2.00 20.65
CA SER A 145 -17.31 1.33 20.47
C SER A 145 -16.38 1.53 21.66
N ALA A 146 -15.37 0.67 21.76
CA ALA A 146 -14.27 0.80 22.70
C ALA A 146 -12.95 0.48 21.98
N ILE A 147 -11.88 1.14 22.42
CA ILE A 147 -10.51 0.92 21.94
C ILE A 147 -9.70 0.45 23.15
N LEU A 148 -8.95 -0.64 22.97
CA LEU A 148 -8.05 -1.21 23.97
C LEU A 148 -6.77 -1.68 23.28
N GLY A 149 -5.70 -0.90 23.41
CA GLY A 149 -4.46 -1.17 22.71
C GLY A 149 -4.70 -1.30 21.20
N GLU A 150 -4.30 -2.44 20.63
CA GLU A 150 -4.48 -2.77 19.22
C GLU A 150 -5.94 -3.12 18.85
N TYR A 151 -6.84 -3.32 19.81
CA TYR A 151 -8.21 -3.79 19.56
C TYR A 151 -9.23 -2.66 19.50
N ILE A 152 -10.15 -2.75 18.54
CA ILE A 152 -11.35 -1.92 18.45
C ILE A 152 -12.56 -2.85 18.43
N ILE A 153 -13.46 -2.68 19.40
CA ILE A 153 -14.73 -3.39 19.46
C ILE A 153 -15.85 -2.41 19.11
N THR A 154 -16.67 -2.76 18.13
CA THR A 154 -17.80 -1.94 17.70
C THR A 154 -19.10 -2.73 17.81
N VAL A 155 -20.07 -2.17 18.55
CA VAL A 155 -21.46 -2.62 18.53
C VAL A 155 -22.21 -1.74 17.55
N LYS A 156 -22.81 -2.34 16.53
CA LYS A 156 -23.61 -1.62 15.53
C LYS A 156 -25.05 -1.37 15.99
N ALA A 157 -25.77 -0.52 15.27
CA ALA A 157 -27.17 -0.18 15.57
C ALA A 157 -28.11 -1.40 15.60
N ASN A 158 -27.83 -2.43 14.79
CA ASN A 158 -28.55 -3.71 14.79
C ASN A 158 -28.07 -4.70 15.89
N ASN A 159 -27.22 -4.25 16.82
CA ASN A 159 -26.56 -5.02 17.87
C ASN A 159 -25.54 -6.08 17.38
N SER A 160 -25.23 -6.15 16.09
CA SER A 160 -24.09 -6.96 15.63
C SER A 160 -22.78 -6.39 16.20
N VAL A 161 -21.84 -7.27 16.50
CA VAL A 161 -20.55 -6.89 17.08
C VAL A 161 -19.45 -7.23 16.09
N GLU A 162 -18.58 -6.26 15.85
CA GLU A 162 -17.36 -6.43 15.08
C GLU A 162 -16.16 -6.14 15.96
N VAL A 163 -15.10 -6.91 15.73
CA VAL A 163 -13.81 -6.71 16.39
C VAL A 163 -12.78 -6.52 15.29
N PHE A 164 -12.06 -5.42 15.39
CA PHE A 164 -10.91 -5.11 14.57
C PHE A 164 -9.66 -5.16 15.44
N ARG A 165 -8.54 -5.58 14.84
CA ARG A 165 -7.22 -5.38 15.43
C ARG A 165 -6.33 -4.60 14.46
N ILE A 166 -5.79 -3.49 14.92
CA ILE A 166 -4.78 -2.68 14.23
C ILE A 166 -3.44 -3.04 14.86
N TYR A 167 -2.53 -3.60 14.09
CA TYR A 167 -1.28 -4.13 14.63
C TYR A 167 -0.18 -3.06 14.65
N ASP A 168 0.40 -2.81 15.82
CA ASP A 168 1.66 -2.09 15.98
C ASP A 168 2.83 -2.97 15.50
N ASN A 169 2.77 -4.28 15.82
CA ASN A 169 3.74 -5.25 15.32
C ASN A 169 3.32 -5.85 13.96
N VAL A 170 3.45 -5.04 12.92
CA VAL A 170 3.13 -5.41 11.53
C VAL A 170 3.88 -6.67 11.06
N ARG A 171 5.08 -6.96 11.58
CA ARG A 171 5.82 -8.16 11.15
C ARG A 171 5.15 -9.45 11.64
N ALA A 172 4.54 -9.43 12.83
CA ALA A 172 3.82 -10.59 13.36
C ALA A 172 2.54 -10.86 12.57
N SER A 173 1.74 -9.83 12.30
CA SER A 173 0.50 -9.97 11.52
C SER A 173 0.74 -10.50 10.10
N LEU A 174 1.81 -10.07 9.42
CA LEU A 174 2.17 -10.60 8.10
C LEU A 174 2.49 -12.11 8.15
N ARG A 175 3.09 -12.59 9.25
CA ARG A 175 3.36 -14.04 9.43
C ARG A 175 2.07 -14.82 9.65
N GLU A 176 1.16 -14.29 10.47
CA GLU A 176 -0.16 -14.90 10.70
C GLU A 176 -0.97 -14.97 9.39
N ALA A 177 -0.96 -13.88 8.60
CA ALA A 177 -1.57 -13.83 7.28
C ALA A 177 -0.95 -14.87 6.32
N ALA A 178 0.39 -14.91 6.23
CA ALA A 178 1.10 -15.88 5.39
C ALA A 178 0.80 -17.34 5.78
N GLN A 179 0.75 -17.64 7.08
CA GLN A 179 0.44 -18.97 7.58
C GLN A 179 -0.97 -19.43 7.20
N THR A 180 -1.93 -18.50 7.17
CA THR A 180 -3.33 -18.78 6.78
C THR A 180 -3.43 -19.39 5.38
N VAL A 181 -2.53 -19.01 4.47
CA VAL A 181 -2.48 -19.48 3.09
C VAL A 181 -1.27 -20.36 2.79
N GLY A 182 -0.51 -20.77 3.82
CA GLY A 182 0.70 -21.58 3.65
C GLY A 182 1.81 -20.91 2.82
N PHE A 183 1.84 -19.58 2.77
CA PHE A 183 2.81 -18.82 2.00
C PHE A 183 4.21 -18.97 2.61
N GLN A 184 5.15 -19.51 1.84
CA GLN A 184 6.54 -19.65 2.26
C GLN A 184 7.24 -18.29 2.18
N TYR A 185 7.92 -17.91 3.26
CA TYR A 185 8.67 -16.65 3.32
C TYR A 185 10.05 -16.88 3.94
N ASP A 186 10.98 -16.00 3.59
CA ASP A 186 12.32 -15.97 4.16
C ASP A 186 12.28 -15.25 5.52
N PRO A 187 12.76 -15.87 6.61
CA PRO A 187 12.79 -15.28 7.94
C PRO A 187 13.55 -13.94 8.01
N ASP A 188 14.51 -13.70 7.13
CA ASP A 188 15.37 -12.51 7.13
C ASP A 188 14.72 -11.31 6.43
N TRP A 189 13.55 -11.48 5.82
CA TRP A 189 12.85 -10.35 5.20
C TRP A 189 12.41 -9.30 6.23
N ASN A 190 12.64 -8.04 5.87
CA ASN A 190 12.08 -6.90 6.58
C ASN A 190 10.57 -6.75 6.27
N THR A 191 9.86 -6.02 7.14
CA THR A 191 8.40 -5.85 7.06
C THR A 191 7.94 -5.30 5.71
N ARG A 192 8.67 -4.32 5.15
CA ARG A 192 8.34 -3.69 3.87
C ARG A 192 8.39 -4.68 2.72
N ARG A 193 9.50 -5.42 2.60
CA ARG A 193 9.67 -6.46 1.58
C ARG A 193 8.63 -7.57 1.74
N PHE A 194 8.37 -7.99 2.98
CA PHE A 194 7.40 -9.06 3.24
C PHE A 194 5.98 -8.64 2.86
N GLY A 195 5.54 -7.45 3.29
CA GLY A 195 4.23 -6.89 2.94
C GLY A 195 4.05 -6.70 1.44
N LEU A 196 5.03 -6.10 0.75
CA LEU A 196 5.01 -5.95 -0.71
C LEU A 196 4.89 -7.29 -1.42
N THR A 197 5.58 -8.32 -0.94
CA THR A 197 5.54 -9.65 -1.57
C THR A 197 4.17 -10.30 -1.42
N LEU A 198 3.56 -10.22 -0.23
CA LEU A 198 2.22 -10.73 0.00
C LEU A 198 1.18 -9.96 -0.82
N VAL A 199 1.28 -8.62 -0.88
CA VAL A 199 0.37 -7.80 -1.68
C VAL A 199 0.53 -8.07 -3.18
N LYS A 200 1.76 -8.29 -3.66
CA LYS A 200 1.99 -8.71 -5.05
C LYS A 200 1.36 -10.06 -5.36
N ALA A 201 1.39 -11.00 -4.41
CA ALA A 201 0.84 -12.35 -4.60
C ALA A 201 -0.70 -12.39 -4.52
N TYR A 202 -1.31 -11.61 -3.62
CA TYR A 202 -2.73 -11.73 -3.28
C TYR A 202 -3.57 -10.48 -3.55
N GLY A 203 -2.94 -9.35 -3.91
CA GLY A 203 -3.59 -8.04 -4.05
C GLY A 203 -4.12 -7.72 -5.45
N GLN A 204 -3.98 -8.65 -6.40
CA GLN A 204 -4.55 -8.54 -7.76
C GLN A 204 -4.20 -7.23 -8.49
N GLY A 205 -2.98 -6.72 -8.29
CA GLY A 205 -2.51 -5.47 -8.91
C GLY A 205 -2.90 -4.20 -8.15
N THR A 206 -3.50 -4.32 -6.96
CA THR A 206 -3.76 -3.19 -6.06
C THR A 206 -2.66 -3.09 -4.99
N ARG A 207 -2.64 -1.97 -4.24
CA ARG A 207 -1.75 -1.78 -3.08
C ARG A 207 -2.27 -2.42 -1.79
N GLN A 208 -3.29 -3.26 -1.90
CA GLN A 208 -3.94 -3.91 -0.78
C GLN A 208 -4.16 -5.39 -1.08
N ALA A 209 -4.06 -6.25 -0.08
CA ALA A 209 -4.42 -7.64 -0.21
C ALA A 209 -5.21 -8.10 1.02
N THR A 210 -6.25 -8.89 0.78
CA THR A 210 -7.01 -9.56 1.82
C THR A 210 -6.67 -11.04 1.81
N ILE A 211 -6.17 -11.55 2.93
CA ILE A 211 -5.73 -12.93 3.15
C ILE A 211 -6.46 -13.45 4.39
N GLY A 212 -7.55 -14.18 4.17
CA GLY A 212 -8.42 -14.62 5.26
C GLY A 212 -9.03 -13.43 6.00
N GLU A 213 -8.78 -13.35 7.31
CA GLU A 213 -9.23 -12.25 8.18
C GLU A 213 -8.30 -11.03 8.15
N TYR A 214 -7.15 -11.14 7.48
CA TYR A 214 -6.11 -10.11 7.47
C TYR A 214 -6.22 -9.27 6.21
N THR A 215 -6.05 -7.97 6.38
CA THR A 215 -5.87 -7.06 5.28
C THR A 215 -4.55 -6.35 5.42
N ILE A 216 -3.78 -6.35 4.34
CA ILE A 216 -2.46 -5.76 4.25
C ILE A 216 -2.59 -4.60 3.27
N ALA A 217 -2.21 -3.40 3.68
CA ALA A 217 -2.19 -2.22 2.83
C ALA A 217 -0.76 -1.68 2.77
N ILE A 218 -0.34 -1.28 1.57
CA ILE A 218 0.92 -0.58 1.35
C ILE A 218 0.57 0.88 1.14
N ARG A 219 0.82 1.72 2.15
CA ARG A 219 0.76 3.17 1.96
C ARG A 219 1.66 3.55 0.79
N PRO A 220 1.38 4.66 0.11
CA PRO A 220 2.29 5.15 -0.91
C PRO A 220 3.74 5.30 -0.40
N SER A 221 3.91 5.65 0.89
CA SER A 221 5.19 5.63 1.63
C SER A 221 5.99 4.34 1.63
N GLY A 222 5.40 3.27 1.12
CA GLY A 222 5.89 1.92 1.28
C GLY A 222 5.79 1.44 2.72
N THR A 223 5.16 2.22 3.61
CA THR A 223 4.77 1.77 4.94
C THR A 223 3.74 0.68 4.78
N VAL A 224 3.96 -0.43 5.47
CA VAL A 224 3.03 -1.55 5.49
C VAL A 224 2.16 -1.39 6.71
N GLU A 225 0.85 -1.44 6.48
CA GLU A 225 -0.15 -1.53 7.54
C GLU A 225 -0.89 -2.83 7.42
N THR A 226 -1.31 -3.33 8.57
CA THR A 226 -2.09 -4.55 8.65
C THR A 226 -3.19 -4.39 9.67
N TYR A 227 -4.39 -4.77 9.27
CA TYR A 227 -5.54 -4.86 10.15
C TYR A 227 -6.16 -6.24 10.00
N ARG A 228 -6.79 -6.72 11.07
CA ARG A 228 -7.54 -7.97 11.08
C ARG A 228 -9.00 -7.70 11.42
N ILE A 229 -9.89 -8.28 10.63
CA ILE A 229 -11.33 -8.29 10.88
C ILE A 229 -11.70 -9.70 11.29
N TYR A 230 -12.08 -9.90 12.55
CA TYR A 230 -12.37 -11.23 13.06
C TYR A 230 -13.72 -11.74 12.53
N GLY A 231 -13.70 -12.84 11.78
CA GLY A 231 -14.89 -13.61 11.43
C GLY A 231 -15.44 -14.39 12.61
N ASN A 232 -14.55 -14.86 13.51
CA ASN A 232 -14.94 -15.45 14.80
C ASN A 232 -14.89 -14.41 15.94
N THR A 233 -15.85 -13.48 15.93
CA THR A 233 -15.94 -12.37 16.90
C THR A 233 -15.94 -12.85 18.35
N ILE A 234 -16.59 -13.98 18.67
CA ILE A 234 -16.69 -14.42 20.07
C ILE A 234 -15.34 -14.85 20.65
N SER A 235 -14.46 -15.43 19.83
CA SER A 235 -13.10 -15.78 20.28
C SER A 235 -12.29 -14.52 20.60
N ALA A 236 -12.37 -13.50 19.74
CA ALA A 236 -11.66 -12.24 19.93
C ALA A 236 -12.14 -11.52 21.20
N LEU A 237 -13.45 -11.49 21.45
CA LEU A 237 -14.01 -10.91 22.68
C LEU A 237 -13.49 -11.60 23.95
N ARG A 238 -13.30 -12.93 23.93
CA ARG A 238 -12.76 -13.68 25.08
C ARG A 238 -11.31 -13.34 25.36
N GLU A 239 -10.50 -13.19 24.32
CA GLU A 239 -9.11 -12.74 24.44
C GLU A 239 -9.04 -11.34 25.06
N ILE A 240 -9.83 -10.41 24.54
CA ILE A 240 -9.88 -9.03 25.04
C ILE A 240 -10.36 -8.99 26.50
N ALA A 241 -11.40 -9.75 26.83
CA ALA A 241 -11.90 -9.85 28.20
C ALA A 241 -10.84 -10.38 29.16
N GLY A 242 -10.05 -11.37 28.76
CA GLY A 242 -8.91 -11.86 29.54
C GLY A 242 -7.86 -10.79 29.80
N ASN A 243 -7.55 -9.97 28.79
CA ASN A 243 -6.57 -8.89 28.90
C ASN A 243 -7.00 -7.77 29.87
N VAL A 244 -8.31 -7.53 30.02
CA VAL A 244 -8.85 -6.50 30.93
C VAL A 244 -9.38 -7.06 32.25
N GLY A 245 -9.27 -8.38 32.47
CA GLY A 245 -9.82 -9.03 33.66
C GLY A 245 -11.35 -8.99 33.75
N PHE A 246 -12.05 -8.89 32.61
CA PHE A 246 -13.50 -8.87 32.56
C PHE A 246 -14.06 -10.30 32.65
N ASN A 247 -14.81 -10.57 33.72
CA ASN A 247 -15.50 -11.84 33.89
C ASN A 247 -16.74 -11.91 32.98
N TYR A 248 -16.90 -13.02 32.27
CA TYR A 248 -18.03 -13.25 31.37
C TYR A 248 -18.69 -14.60 31.63
N GLU A 249 -19.98 -14.70 31.32
CA GLU A 249 -20.72 -15.95 31.44
C GLU A 249 -20.64 -16.75 30.11
N PRO A 250 -20.39 -18.07 30.15
CA PRO A 250 -20.33 -18.90 28.94
C PRO A 250 -21.62 -18.91 28.11
N THR A 251 -22.75 -18.56 28.72
CA THR A 251 -24.07 -18.50 28.11
C THR A 251 -24.29 -17.23 27.29
N TRP A 252 -23.45 -16.19 27.45
CA TRP A 252 -23.61 -14.95 26.71
C TRP A 252 -23.29 -15.15 25.23
N ASN A 253 -24.22 -14.73 24.37
CA ASN A 253 -23.98 -14.64 22.94
C ASN A 253 -23.05 -13.45 22.62
N THR A 254 -22.54 -13.41 21.39
CA THR A 254 -21.60 -12.37 20.92
C THR A 254 -22.13 -10.95 21.12
N GLN A 255 -23.44 -10.73 20.92
CA GLN A 255 -24.05 -9.40 21.04
C GLN A 255 -24.06 -8.92 22.50
N THR A 256 -24.57 -9.75 23.40
CA THR A 256 -24.61 -9.46 24.84
C THR A 256 -23.21 -9.30 25.41
N PHE A 257 -22.31 -10.21 25.07
CA PHE A 257 -20.94 -10.18 25.55
C PHE A 257 -20.19 -8.94 25.05
N GLY A 258 -20.21 -8.68 23.75
CA GLY A 258 -19.53 -7.53 23.16
C GLY A 258 -20.08 -6.20 23.69
N SER A 259 -21.40 -6.09 23.84
CA SER A 259 -22.02 -4.90 24.41
C SER A 259 -21.55 -4.62 25.83
N LYS A 260 -21.53 -5.64 26.71
CA LYS A 260 -21.09 -5.50 28.10
C LYS A 260 -19.60 -5.22 28.22
N LEU A 261 -18.78 -5.85 27.38
CA LEU A 261 -17.33 -5.63 27.37
C LEU A 261 -16.99 -4.20 26.93
N VAL A 262 -17.69 -3.66 25.92
CA VAL A 262 -17.53 -2.25 25.50
C VAL A 262 -17.88 -1.28 26.63
N ASP A 263 -18.97 -1.53 27.36
CA ASP A 263 -19.34 -0.70 28.52
C ASP A 263 -18.26 -0.74 29.60
N PHE A 264 -17.81 -1.95 29.97
CA PHE A 264 -16.75 -2.14 30.95
C PHE A 264 -15.46 -1.42 30.56
N ILE A 265 -15.00 -1.54 29.32
CA ILE A 265 -13.78 -0.86 28.87
C ILE A 265 -13.95 0.65 28.95
N ASN A 266 -15.09 1.20 28.50
CA ASN A 266 -15.30 2.65 28.52
C ASN A 266 -15.48 3.22 29.93
N GLU A 267 -16.03 2.45 30.87
CA GLU A 267 -16.17 2.84 32.28
C GLU A 267 -14.85 2.82 33.06
N ASN A 268 -13.84 2.07 32.59
CA ASN A 268 -12.54 1.90 33.23
C ASN A 268 -11.38 2.56 32.47
N LYS A 269 -11.68 3.54 31.61
CA LYS A 269 -10.69 4.35 30.88
C LYS A 269 -10.11 5.48 31.72
#